data_AF-A0A7C5F1L4-F1
#
_entry.id   AF-A0A7C5F1L4-F1
#
_cell.length_a   1.000
_cell.length_b   1.000
_cell.length_c   1.000
_cell.angle_alpha   90.00
_cell.angle_beta   90.00
_cell.angle_gamma   90.00
#
_symmetry.space_group_name_H-M   'P 1'
#
loop_
_entity.id
_entity.type
_entity.pdbx_description
1 polymer ?
#
loop_
_entity_poly.entity_id
_entity_poly.type
_entity_poly.pdbx_seq_one_letter_code
_entity_poly.pdbx_strand_id
1 'polypeptide(L)'
;MRHVLSYLRTPALILLLNIVFIFLFTFTRPLLTSAAPYFEDGFLGLSQNELHEKLGMPQAVRDRKSALRVFTYYPITDWSKYFSKLVSPENGEDVYTFKREGIDVRYSFSYAVDPNDQSENRLLTVRLVDIEFSPAVPIHRLPNLIPEFRPSTEPTSPAFRSNIWVLLFNGPPSPEARFIVRETGKEELDWTLCYQLFSMQGLPDRLTTEALIDRMEISTQSLQVVTVRQRHTHERIPNPYSHQFDKQSVSPTPPRKSIPVPKYAE
;
A
#
# COMPACT_ATOMS: atom_id res chain seq x y z
N MET A 1 -43.86 -37.87 67.47
CA MET A 1 -42.86 -36.81 67.26
C MET A 1 -42.18 -37.10 65.93
N ARG A 2 -42.28 -36.33 64.81
CA ARG A 2 -42.17 -34.85 64.62
C ARG A 2 -40.91 -34.33 65.31
N HIS A 3 -39.88 -33.73 64.71
CA HIS A 3 -39.61 -33.08 63.40
C HIS A 3 -38.11 -33.31 63.02
N VAL A 4 -37.48 -32.94 61.89
CA VAL A 4 -37.78 -32.26 60.59
C VAL A 4 -36.69 -32.69 59.55
N LEU A 5 -37.00 -32.92 58.26
CA LEU A 5 -36.60 -32.12 57.06
C LEU A 5 -35.26 -31.32 57.12
N SER A 6 -34.51 -31.02 56.04
CA SER A 6 -34.47 -31.50 54.65
C SER A 6 -33.27 -30.85 53.93
N TYR A 7 -32.59 -31.59 53.06
CA TYR A 7 -31.81 -31.11 51.90
C TYR A 7 -31.46 -29.61 51.79
N LEU A 8 -30.23 -29.23 52.17
CA LEU A 8 -29.51 -28.15 51.46
C LEU A 8 -28.87 -28.72 50.18
N ARG A 9 -29.69 -28.89 49.14
CA ARG A 9 -29.24 -28.91 47.74
C ARG A 9 -30.06 -27.85 47.01
N THR A 10 -29.64 -26.59 47.12
CA THR A 10 -30.24 -25.47 46.38
C THR A 10 -29.69 -25.47 44.94
N PRO A 11 -30.46 -25.91 43.92
CA PRO A 11 -29.98 -25.87 42.53
C PRO A 11 -29.70 -24.43 42.07
N ALA A 12 -30.34 -23.44 42.70
CA ALA A 12 -30.09 -22.02 42.50
C ALA A 12 -28.63 -21.60 42.75
N LEU A 13 -27.94 -22.17 43.75
CA LEU A 13 -26.54 -21.80 44.04
C LEU A 13 -25.59 -22.32 42.95
N ILE A 14 -25.83 -23.54 42.47
CA ILE A 14 -25.07 -24.15 41.38
C ILE A 14 -25.35 -23.41 40.07
N LEU A 15 -26.60 -23.00 39.81
CA LEU A 15 -26.97 -22.18 38.65
C LEU A 15 -26.25 -20.82 38.67
N LEU A 16 -26.25 -20.13 39.82
CA LEU A 16 -25.57 -18.84 40.00
C LEU A 16 -24.05 -18.95 39.74
N LEU A 17 -23.40 -19.97 40.28
CA LEU A 17 -21.96 -20.20 40.03
C LEU A 17 -21.67 -20.46 38.55
N ASN A 18 -22.51 -21.24 37.85
CA ASN A 18 -22.34 -21.48 36.41
C ASN A 18 -22.57 -20.20 35.58
N ILE A 19 -23.57 -19.39 35.93
CA ILE A 19 -23.82 -18.10 35.25
C ILE A 19 -22.64 -17.14 35.43
N VAL A 20 -22.08 -17.03 36.63
CA VAL A 20 -20.90 -16.20 36.91
C VAL A 20 -19.66 -16.72 36.17
N PHE A 21 -19.46 -18.04 36.09
CA PHE A 21 -18.35 -18.64 35.34
C PHE A 21 -18.48 -18.39 33.83
N ILE A 22 -19.69 -18.49 33.28
CA ILE A 22 -19.98 -18.15 31.87
C ILE A 22 -19.73 -16.66 31.60
N PHE A 23 -20.14 -15.76 32.51
CA PHE A 23 -19.90 -14.31 32.38
C PHE A 23 -18.41 -13.95 32.41
N LEU A 24 -17.62 -14.60 33.27
CA LEU A 24 -16.17 -14.41 33.33
C LEU A 24 -15.47 -14.90 32.05
N PHE A 25 -15.93 -16.00 31.45
CA PHE A 25 -15.39 -16.52 30.19
C PHE A 25 -15.86 -15.77 28.93
N THR A 26 -16.99 -15.04 28.96
CA THR A 26 -17.41 -14.20 27.83
C THR A 26 -16.79 -12.81 27.85
N PHE A 27 -16.54 -12.22 29.02
CA PHE A 27 -15.94 -10.88 29.16
C PHE A 27 -14.40 -10.85 29.07
N THR A 28 -13.73 -12.01 29.03
CA THR A 28 -12.26 -12.10 28.91
C THR A 28 -11.77 -12.56 27.54
N ARG A 29 -12.64 -12.50 26.51
CA ARG A 29 -12.12 -12.50 25.14
C ARG A 29 -11.33 -11.19 24.95
N PRO A 30 -10.02 -11.23 24.63
CA PRO A 30 -9.36 -10.04 24.14
C PRO A 30 -10.14 -9.59 22.91
N LEU A 31 -10.41 -8.29 22.81
CA LEU A 31 -10.93 -7.73 21.57
C LEU A 31 -9.84 -8.00 20.52
N LEU A 32 -10.11 -8.93 19.61
CA LEU A 32 -9.35 -9.02 18.37
C LEU A 32 -9.67 -7.75 17.59
N THR A 33 -8.90 -6.70 17.89
CA THR A 33 -8.86 -5.47 17.12
C THR A 33 -8.24 -5.82 15.78
N SER A 34 -9.06 -6.41 14.88
CA SER A 34 -8.66 -6.53 13.49
C SER A 34 -8.47 -5.11 12.97
N ALA A 35 -7.24 -4.82 12.57
CA ALA A 35 -6.86 -3.57 11.96
C ALA A 35 -7.40 -3.60 10.53
N ALA A 36 -8.64 -3.13 10.37
CA ALA A 36 -9.21 -2.92 9.05
C ALA A 36 -8.29 -2.00 8.21
N PRO A 37 -8.22 -2.20 6.88
CA PRO A 37 -7.42 -1.34 6.00
C PRO A 37 -7.76 0.14 6.21
N TYR A 38 -6.74 1.00 6.27
CA TYR A 38 -6.92 2.44 6.46
C TYR A 38 -7.55 3.13 5.24
N PHE A 39 -7.42 2.52 4.05
CA PHE A 39 -7.95 3.04 2.81
C PHE A 39 -8.70 1.96 2.02
N GLU A 40 -9.47 2.41 1.02
CA GLU A 40 -10.33 1.56 0.17
C GLU A 40 -9.56 0.60 -0.76
N ASP A 41 -8.22 0.68 -0.83
CA ASP A 41 -7.40 -0.33 -1.51
C ASP A 41 -7.49 -1.70 -0.82
N GLY A 42 -7.74 -1.70 0.50
CA GLY A 42 -7.97 -2.92 1.26
C GLY A 42 -6.69 -3.64 1.71
N PHE A 43 -5.49 -3.08 1.54
CA PHE A 43 -4.24 -3.64 2.05
C PHE A 43 -3.46 -2.69 2.96
N LEU A 44 -3.38 -1.38 2.65
CA LEU A 44 -2.65 -0.43 3.49
C LEU A 44 -3.21 -0.41 4.92
N GLY A 45 -2.35 -0.62 5.91
CA GLY A 45 -2.74 -0.69 7.32
C GLY A 45 -3.01 -2.10 7.87
N LEU A 46 -3.14 -3.14 7.03
CA LEU A 46 -3.23 -4.51 7.52
C LEU A 46 -1.95 -4.92 8.27
N SER A 47 -2.08 -5.73 9.31
CA SER A 47 -0.93 -6.47 9.84
C SER A 47 -0.48 -7.56 8.86
N GLN A 48 0.76 -8.03 8.99
CA GLN A 48 1.24 -9.19 8.21
C GLN A 48 0.34 -10.43 8.41
N ASN A 49 -0.16 -10.66 9.63
CA ASN A 49 -1.05 -11.79 9.90
C ASN A 49 -2.38 -11.65 9.14
N GLU A 50 -2.99 -10.46 9.14
CA GLU A 50 -4.24 -10.22 8.39
C GLU A 50 -4.03 -10.27 6.87
N LEU A 51 -2.85 -9.89 6.38
CA LEU A 51 -2.47 -10.10 4.99
C LEU A 51 -2.39 -11.60 4.67
N HIS A 52 -1.80 -12.41 5.55
CA HIS A 52 -1.70 -13.87 5.39
C HIS A 52 -3.06 -14.56 5.51
N GLU A 53 -3.96 -14.07 6.36
CA GLU A 53 -5.35 -14.53 6.41
C GLU A 53 -6.12 -14.18 5.11
N LYS A 54 -5.85 -13.01 4.54
CA LYS A 54 -6.52 -12.51 3.32
C LYS A 54 -6.01 -13.17 2.02
N LEU A 55 -4.70 -13.43 1.90
CA LEU A 55 -4.06 -13.91 0.66
C LEU A 55 -3.46 -15.32 0.77
N GLY A 56 -3.45 -15.93 1.97
CA GLY A 56 -2.66 -17.12 2.27
C GLY A 56 -1.18 -16.78 2.52
N MET A 57 -0.37 -17.82 2.70
CA MET A 57 1.08 -17.65 2.86
C MET A 57 1.71 -17.12 1.56
N PRO A 58 2.67 -16.17 1.63
CA PRO A 58 3.42 -15.69 0.48
C PRO A 58 4.29 -16.79 -0.13
N GLN A 59 4.56 -16.65 -1.43
CA GLN A 59 5.32 -17.62 -2.22
C GLN A 59 6.84 -17.44 -2.04
N ALA A 60 7.28 -16.20 -1.79
CA ALA A 60 8.67 -15.81 -1.65
C ALA A 60 8.80 -14.56 -0.75
N VAL A 61 10.03 -14.23 -0.37
CA VAL A 61 10.40 -12.97 0.28
C VAL A 61 11.28 -12.17 -0.65
N ARG A 62 11.04 -10.87 -0.79
CA ARG A 62 11.88 -9.95 -1.57
C ARG A 62 12.75 -9.09 -0.64
N ASP A 63 14.06 -9.12 -0.87
CA ASP A 63 15.00 -8.12 -0.34
C ASP A 63 15.01 -6.90 -1.26
N ARG A 64 14.91 -5.70 -0.68
CA ARG A 64 14.88 -4.42 -1.40
C ARG A 64 16.08 -3.56 -1.00
N LYS A 65 17.17 -3.66 -1.77
CA LYS A 65 18.29 -2.71 -1.69
C LYS A 65 17.92 -1.42 -2.40
N SER A 66 17.12 -0.61 -1.71
CA SER A 66 16.41 0.58 -2.19
C SER A 66 17.29 1.56 -2.99
N ALA A 67 18.53 1.80 -2.55
CA ALA A 67 19.49 2.67 -3.22
C ALA A 67 19.92 2.19 -4.62
N LEU A 68 19.91 0.87 -4.86
CA LEU A 68 20.36 0.25 -6.12
C LEU A 68 19.19 -0.20 -7.02
N ARG A 69 17.95 -0.20 -6.50
CA ARG A 69 16.76 -0.79 -7.16
C ARG A 69 16.97 -2.26 -7.59
N VAL A 70 17.83 -2.98 -6.87
CA VAL A 70 18.05 -4.42 -7.05
C VAL A 70 17.12 -5.15 -6.10
N PHE A 71 16.28 -6.01 -6.66
CA PHE A 71 15.38 -6.89 -5.93
C PHE A 71 15.92 -8.32 -5.99
N THR A 72 16.02 -8.98 -4.83
CA THR A 72 16.42 -10.40 -4.77
C THR A 72 15.30 -11.19 -4.11
N TYR A 73 14.91 -12.31 -4.73
CA TYR A 73 13.82 -13.16 -4.27
C TYR A 73 14.37 -14.42 -3.60
N TYR A 74 13.87 -14.70 -2.39
CA TYR A 74 14.26 -15.83 -1.56
C TYR A 74 13.06 -16.73 -1.28
N PRO A 75 13.24 -18.04 -1.03
CA PRO A 75 12.17 -18.91 -0.57
C PRO A 75 11.55 -18.39 0.73
N ILE A 76 10.23 -18.57 0.91
CA ILE A 76 9.54 -18.11 2.13
C ILE A 76 10.08 -18.74 3.43
N THR A 77 10.75 -19.91 3.33
CA THR A 77 11.45 -20.53 4.46
C THR A 77 12.58 -19.68 5.06
N ASP A 78 13.11 -18.72 4.30
CA ASP A 78 14.20 -17.85 4.76
C ASP A 78 13.69 -16.66 5.60
N TRP A 79 12.37 -16.41 5.63
CA TRP A 79 11.73 -15.34 6.40
C TRP A 79 12.13 -15.33 7.88
N SER A 80 11.82 -16.43 8.58
CA SER A 80 12.04 -16.56 10.03
C SER A 80 13.53 -16.63 10.42
N LYS A 81 14.38 -17.01 9.46
CA LYS A 81 15.82 -17.18 9.65
C LYS A 81 16.55 -15.83 9.56
N TYR A 82 16.16 -14.99 8.60
CA TYR A 82 16.88 -13.77 8.25
C TYR A 82 16.02 -12.50 8.31
N PHE A 83 14.86 -12.49 7.65
CA PHE A 83 14.13 -11.25 7.36
C PHE A 83 13.23 -10.73 8.49
N SER A 84 12.63 -11.60 9.30
CA SER A 84 11.76 -11.20 10.40
C SER A 84 12.46 -10.39 11.50
N LYS A 85 13.79 -10.47 11.56
CA LYS A 85 14.64 -9.85 12.59
C LYS A 85 15.18 -8.48 12.19
N LEU A 86 15.08 -8.12 10.91
CA LEU A 86 15.59 -6.84 10.39
C LEU A 86 14.72 -5.67 10.89
N VAL A 87 15.16 -4.45 10.58
CA VAL A 87 14.42 -3.21 10.86
C VAL A 87 14.15 -2.51 9.54
N SER A 88 12.94 -1.95 9.38
CA SER A 88 12.57 -1.16 8.20
C SER A 88 13.61 -0.06 7.93
N PRO A 89 14.06 0.14 6.68
CA PRO A 89 13.47 -0.35 5.44
C PRO A 89 13.93 -1.75 4.99
N GLU A 90 14.76 -2.44 5.77
CA GLU A 90 15.45 -3.68 5.38
C GLU A 90 14.69 -4.97 5.73
N ASN A 91 13.47 -4.86 6.27
CA ASN A 91 12.58 -6.01 6.42
C ASN A 91 12.30 -6.62 5.04
N GLY A 92 12.22 -7.95 4.99
CA GLY A 92 11.75 -8.64 3.80
C GLY A 92 10.33 -8.20 3.44
N GLU A 93 10.01 -8.26 2.15
CA GLU A 93 8.68 -7.98 1.63
C GLU A 93 8.01 -9.29 1.21
N ASP A 94 6.74 -9.50 1.57
CA ASP A 94 6.02 -10.72 1.22
C ASP A 94 5.56 -10.70 -0.24
N VAL A 95 5.84 -11.77 -0.99
CA VAL A 95 5.64 -11.81 -2.44
C VAL A 95 4.53 -12.79 -2.83
N TYR A 96 3.60 -12.29 -3.65
CA TYR A 96 2.49 -13.05 -4.22
C TYR A 96 2.42 -12.82 -5.74
N THR A 97 2.58 -13.89 -6.51
CA THR A 97 2.47 -13.85 -7.97
C THR A 97 1.17 -14.50 -8.42
N PHE A 98 0.39 -13.75 -9.21
CA PHE A 98 -0.85 -14.18 -9.83
C PHE A 98 -0.71 -14.11 -11.35
N LYS A 99 -1.43 -14.97 -12.08
CA LYS A 99 -1.55 -14.85 -13.54
C LYS A 99 -2.95 -14.36 -13.89
N ARG A 100 -3.05 -13.17 -14.47
CA ARG A 100 -4.32 -12.48 -14.80
C ARG A 100 -4.29 -12.09 -16.28
N GLU A 101 -5.26 -12.57 -17.05
CA GLU A 101 -5.35 -12.33 -18.50
C GLU A 101 -4.07 -12.70 -19.30
N GLY A 102 -3.29 -13.67 -18.79
CA GLY A 102 -2.01 -14.08 -19.37
C GLY A 102 -0.79 -13.25 -18.92
N ILE A 103 -1.01 -12.12 -18.24
CA ILE A 103 0.02 -11.28 -17.61
C ILE A 103 0.38 -11.88 -16.25
N ASP A 104 1.68 -11.94 -15.93
CA ASP A 104 2.13 -12.23 -14.57
C ASP A 104 2.11 -10.93 -13.75
N VAL A 105 1.33 -10.92 -12.67
CA VAL A 105 1.09 -9.78 -11.77
C VAL A 105 1.65 -10.14 -10.40
N ARG A 106 2.78 -9.53 -10.02
CA ARG A 106 3.51 -9.82 -8.78
C ARG A 106 3.34 -8.69 -7.77
N TYR A 107 2.61 -8.96 -6.69
CA TYR A 107 2.50 -8.08 -5.53
C TYR A 107 3.66 -8.35 -4.57
N SER A 108 4.25 -7.29 -4.02
CA SER A 108 5.26 -7.32 -2.96
C SER A 108 4.86 -6.33 -1.86
N PHE A 109 4.70 -6.81 -0.63
CA PHE A 109 4.18 -6.02 0.49
C PHE A 109 5.32 -5.52 1.40
N SER A 110 5.56 -4.21 1.42
CA SER A 110 6.52 -3.58 2.32
C SER A 110 5.87 -3.20 3.65
N TYR A 111 6.59 -3.42 4.75
CA TYR A 111 6.11 -3.15 6.11
C TYR A 111 6.66 -1.86 6.72
N ALA A 112 5.83 -1.21 7.53
CA ALA A 112 6.22 -0.29 8.59
C ALA A 112 6.38 -1.06 9.91
N VAL A 113 7.16 -0.47 10.81
CA VAL A 113 7.41 -0.89 12.19
C VAL A 113 7.22 0.34 13.07
N ASP A 114 6.70 0.18 14.28
CA ASP A 114 6.76 1.27 15.27
C ASP A 114 8.22 1.45 15.73
N PRO A 115 8.87 2.61 15.48
CA PRO A 115 10.27 2.82 15.86
C PRO A 115 10.51 2.77 17.38
N ASN A 116 9.45 2.89 18.19
CA ASN A 116 9.52 2.76 19.65
C ASN A 116 9.34 1.30 20.11
N ASP A 117 8.85 0.40 19.24
CA ASP A 117 8.69 -1.03 19.55
C ASP A 117 10.01 -1.78 19.29
N GLN A 118 10.71 -2.04 20.39
CA GLN A 118 11.98 -2.78 20.44
C GLN A 118 11.77 -4.29 20.67
N SER A 119 10.53 -4.79 20.61
CA SER A 119 10.26 -6.22 20.80
C SER A 119 10.66 -7.04 19.57
N GLU A 120 11.07 -8.30 19.80
CA GLU A 120 11.39 -9.25 18.72
C GLU A 120 10.15 -9.61 17.87
N ASN A 121 8.95 -9.53 18.47
CA ASN A 121 7.66 -9.83 17.85
C ASN A 121 6.86 -8.56 17.52
N ARG A 122 7.56 -7.47 17.20
CA ARG A 122 6.97 -6.18 16.79
C ARG A 122 5.95 -6.34 15.66
N LEU A 123 4.89 -5.54 15.72
CA LEU A 123 3.84 -5.56 14.70
C LEU A 123 4.38 -5.04 13.36
N LEU A 124 4.26 -5.85 12.30
CA LEU A 124 4.52 -5.45 10.93
C LEU A 124 3.20 -5.02 10.26
N THR A 125 3.14 -3.76 9.82
CA THR A 125 1.95 -3.17 9.18
C THR A 125 2.23 -2.80 7.74
N VAL A 126 1.37 -3.19 6.79
CA VAL A 126 1.56 -2.87 5.35
C VAL A 126 1.55 -1.36 5.14
N ARG A 127 2.66 -0.82 4.59
CA ARG A 127 2.82 0.61 4.26
C ARG A 127 2.88 0.91 2.77
N LEU A 128 3.23 -0.09 1.96
CA LEU A 128 3.37 0.02 0.51
C LEU A 128 3.13 -1.34 -0.13
N VAL A 129 2.40 -1.35 -1.24
CA VAL A 129 2.19 -2.53 -2.09
C VAL A 129 2.82 -2.23 -3.46
N ASP A 130 3.90 -2.92 -3.80
CA ASP A 130 4.56 -2.80 -5.10
C ASP A 130 4.07 -3.91 -6.02
N ILE A 131 3.54 -3.56 -7.19
CA ILE A 131 2.86 -4.47 -8.11
C ILE A 131 3.58 -4.42 -9.46
N GLU A 132 4.27 -5.49 -9.83
CA GLU A 132 5.03 -5.62 -11.07
C GLU A 132 4.25 -6.41 -12.12
N PHE A 133 4.31 -5.99 -13.39
CA PHE A 133 3.65 -6.64 -14.54
C PHE A 133 4.68 -7.20 -15.51
N SER A 134 4.48 -8.44 -15.95
CA SER A 134 5.26 -9.04 -17.04
C SER A 134 4.32 -9.71 -18.06
N PRO A 135 4.26 -9.21 -19.31
CA PRO A 135 4.84 -7.95 -19.82
C PRO A 135 4.18 -6.69 -19.23
N ALA A 136 4.73 -5.52 -19.55
CA ALA A 136 4.15 -4.22 -19.23
C ALA A 136 2.76 -4.02 -19.87
N VAL A 137 1.89 -3.25 -19.22
CA VAL A 137 0.47 -3.14 -19.53
C VAL A 137 0.01 -1.69 -19.75
N PRO A 138 -0.92 -1.41 -20.69
CA PRO A 138 -1.49 -0.08 -20.85
C PRO A 138 -2.19 0.45 -19.58
N ILE A 139 -2.06 1.75 -19.31
CA ILE A 139 -2.74 2.45 -18.19
C ILE A 139 -4.22 2.03 -18.07
N HIS A 140 -4.97 2.05 -19.18
CA HIS A 140 -6.41 1.74 -19.14
C HIS A 140 -6.77 0.31 -18.70
N ARG A 141 -5.84 -0.65 -18.72
CA ARG A 141 -6.07 -2.04 -18.31
C ARG A 141 -5.80 -2.31 -16.84
N LEU A 142 -5.09 -1.41 -16.14
CA LEU A 142 -4.71 -1.60 -14.74
C LEU A 142 -5.89 -1.92 -13.80
N PRO A 143 -7.08 -1.27 -13.89
CA PRO A 143 -8.20 -1.58 -13.01
C PRO A 143 -8.77 -2.99 -13.17
N ASN A 144 -8.65 -3.60 -14.35
CA ASN A 144 -9.08 -4.98 -14.59
C ASN A 144 -8.09 -5.99 -14.01
N LEU A 145 -6.79 -5.65 -14.06
CA LEU A 145 -5.72 -6.51 -13.56
C LEU A 145 -5.50 -6.40 -12.04
N ILE A 146 -6.03 -5.36 -11.38
CA ILE A 146 -5.78 -5.03 -9.97
C ILE A 146 -7.10 -4.56 -9.31
N PRO A 147 -7.87 -5.45 -8.66
CA PRO A 147 -9.17 -5.10 -8.05
C PRO A 147 -9.13 -4.01 -6.97
N GLU A 148 -7.94 -3.79 -6.40
CA GLU A 148 -7.63 -2.80 -5.37
C GLU A 148 -7.27 -1.42 -5.96
N PHE A 149 -6.93 -1.36 -7.24
CA PHE A 149 -6.64 -0.13 -7.95
C PHE A 149 -7.94 0.49 -8.48
N ARG A 150 -8.47 1.43 -7.70
CA ARG A 150 -9.72 2.14 -7.98
C ARG A 150 -9.44 3.63 -8.14
N PRO A 151 -8.78 4.06 -9.23
CA PRO A 151 -8.50 5.47 -9.45
C PRO A 151 -9.80 6.25 -9.58
N SER A 152 -9.86 7.43 -8.95
CA SER A 152 -10.96 8.37 -9.17
C SER A 152 -11.15 8.67 -10.66
N THR A 153 -12.39 8.77 -11.10
CA THR A 153 -12.77 9.24 -12.45
C THR A 153 -13.02 10.76 -12.49
N GLU A 154 -12.97 11.44 -11.35
CA GLU A 154 -13.24 12.88 -11.25
C GLU A 154 -12.15 13.69 -11.98
N PRO A 155 -12.51 14.65 -12.86
CA PRO A 155 -11.53 15.51 -13.55
C PRO A 155 -10.72 16.41 -12.62
N THR A 156 -11.23 16.67 -11.42
CA THR A 156 -10.59 17.53 -10.40
C THR A 156 -9.59 16.79 -9.52
N SER A 157 -9.62 15.45 -9.49
CA SER A 157 -8.68 14.63 -8.70
C SER A 157 -7.23 14.92 -9.09
N PRO A 158 -6.33 15.19 -8.12
CA PRO A 158 -4.96 15.56 -8.45
C PRO A 158 -4.19 14.42 -9.13
N ALA A 159 -3.67 14.70 -10.32
CA ALA A 159 -2.75 13.85 -11.04
C ALA A 159 -1.48 14.62 -11.39
N PHE A 160 -0.33 13.95 -11.32
CA PHE A 160 0.97 14.50 -11.66
C PHE A 160 1.78 13.50 -12.47
N ARG A 161 2.75 13.97 -13.26
CA ARG A 161 3.70 13.11 -13.99
C ARG A 161 5.14 13.55 -13.79
N SER A 162 6.05 12.60 -13.96
CA SER A 162 7.45 12.84 -14.31
C SER A 162 7.73 12.25 -15.71
N ASN A 163 9.01 12.05 -16.04
CA ASN A 163 9.42 11.34 -17.25
C ASN A 163 9.26 9.80 -17.14
N ILE A 164 9.09 9.26 -15.92
CA ILE A 164 9.08 7.80 -15.67
C ILE A 164 7.93 7.31 -14.78
N TRP A 165 7.07 8.20 -14.28
CA TRP A 165 5.90 7.81 -13.51
C TRP A 165 4.74 8.81 -13.56
N VAL A 166 3.54 8.31 -13.25
CA VAL A 166 2.30 9.08 -13.00
C VAL A 166 1.90 8.89 -11.54
N LEU A 167 1.59 9.98 -10.83
CA LEU A 167 0.99 9.97 -9.50
C LEU A 167 -0.50 10.28 -9.62
N LEU A 168 -1.33 9.49 -8.95
CA LEU A 168 -2.78 9.65 -8.87
C LEU A 168 -3.18 9.71 -7.39
N PHE A 169 -3.80 10.81 -6.97
CA PHE A 169 -4.29 10.97 -5.60
C PHE A 169 -5.77 10.60 -5.53
N ASN A 170 -6.12 9.76 -4.54
CA ASN A 170 -7.45 9.18 -4.42
C ASN A 170 -8.04 9.43 -3.03
N GLY A 171 -9.29 9.90 -2.98
CA GLY A 171 -9.97 10.25 -1.73
C GLY A 171 -9.39 11.47 -0.99
N PRO A 172 -9.91 11.80 0.20
CA PRO A 172 -9.37 12.83 1.09
C PRO A 172 -8.10 12.32 1.82
N PRO A 173 -7.33 13.22 2.47
CA PRO A 173 -6.32 12.81 3.44
C PRO A 173 -6.92 12.06 4.64
N SER A 174 -6.20 11.05 5.13
CA SER A 174 -6.53 10.30 6.36
C SER A 174 -5.55 10.68 7.48
N PRO A 175 -6.03 11.11 8.66
CA PRO A 175 -5.21 11.25 9.85
C PRO A 175 -4.59 9.93 10.35
N GLU A 176 -5.31 8.82 10.16
CA GLU A 176 -4.92 7.46 10.59
C GLU A 176 -3.68 6.96 9.84
N ALA A 177 -3.55 7.34 8.57
CA ALA A 177 -2.41 7.03 7.71
C ALA A 177 -1.04 7.47 8.26
N ARG A 178 -1.00 8.44 9.20
CA ARG A 178 0.23 8.84 9.89
C ARG A 178 0.94 7.67 10.59
N PHE A 179 0.22 6.63 11.00
CA PHE A 179 0.81 5.44 11.63
C PHE A 179 1.79 4.70 10.70
N ILE A 180 1.53 4.67 9.38
CA ILE A 180 2.40 4.02 8.38
C ILE A 180 3.42 4.98 7.76
N VAL A 181 3.34 6.29 8.04
CA VAL A 181 4.27 7.34 7.57
C VAL A 181 5.01 8.02 8.72
N ARG A 182 5.72 7.20 9.50
CA ARG A 182 6.55 7.63 10.63
C ARG A 182 7.93 8.11 10.18
N GLU A 183 7.95 9.17 9.37
CA GLU A 183 9.18 9.86 8.97
C GLU A 183 9.31 11.20 9.70
N THR A 184 10.47 11.44 10.31
CA THR A 184 10.74 12.64 11.13
C THR A 184 10.59 13.93 10.32
N GLY A 185 9.79 14.87 10.83
CA GLY A 185 9.48 16.14 10.16
C GLY A 185 8.45 16.01 9.03
N LYS A 186 7.65 14.94 9.05
CA LYS A 186 6.55 14.68 8.10
C LYS A 186 5.24 14.23 8.78
N GLU A 187 5.22 14.12 10.11
CA GLU A 187 4.09 13.68 10.92
C GLU A 187 2.90 14.65 10.85
N GLU A 188 3.18 15.94 10.67
CA GLU A 188 2.18 17.01 10.54
C GLU A 188 1.54 17.08 9.14
N LEU A 189 2.06 16.34 8.17
CA LEU A 189 1.54 16.37 6.80
C LEU A 189 0.20 15.64 6.67
N ASP A 190 -0.59 16.12 5.72
CA ASP A 190 -1.77 15.41 5.23
C ASP A 190 -1.35 14.32 4.25
N TRP A 191 -1.78 13.09 4.53
CA TRP A 191 -1.45 11.87 3.78
C TRP A 191 -2.70 11.29 3.11
N THR A 192 -2.61 11.09 1.80
CA THR A 192 -3.71 10.60 0.95
C THR A 192 -3.28 9.32 0.27
N LEU A 193 -4.24 8.42 -0.02
CA LEU A 193 -3.99 7.25 -0.88
C LEU A 193 -3.45 7.71 -2.23
N CYS A 194 -2.33 7.14 -2.63
CA CYS A 194 -1.65 7.46 -3.87
C CYS A 194 -1.31 6.19 -4.64
N TYR A 195 -1.67 6.20 -5.92
CA TYR A 195 -1.23 5.19 -6.88
C TYR A 195 -0.13 5.80 -7.73
N GLN A 196 1.06 5.20 -7.73
CA GLN A 196 2.19 5.62 -8.54
C GLN A 196 2.44 4.60 -9.64
N LEU A 197 2.12 4.95 -10.89
CA LEU A 197 2.33 4.11 -12.07
C LEU A 197 3.73 4.38 -12.63
N PHE A 198 4.55 3.36 -12.85
CA PHE A 198 5.93 3.48 -13.36
C PHE A 198 6.07 2.93 -14.78
N SER A 199 7.00 3.51 -15.54
CA SER A 199 7.43 3.00 -16.83
C SER A 199 8.96 3.10 -16.95
N MET A 200 9.64 1.95 -16.95
CA MET A 200 11.11 1.83 -17.00
C MET A 200 11.68 2.27 -18.35
N GLN A 201 10.92 2.15 -19.44
CA GLN A 201 11.28 2.70 -20.75
C GLN A 201 10.98 4.21 -20.86
N GLY A 202 10.33 4.79 -19.84
CA GLY A 202 9.90 6.18 -19.81
C GLY A 202 8.51 6.41 -20.39
N LEU A 203 7.83 7.44 -19.88
CA LEU A 203 6.53 7.86 -20.37
C LEU A 203 6.69 8.74 -21.62
N PRO A 204 5.83 8.60 -22.64
CA PRO A 204 5.88 9.44 -23.84
C PRO A 204 5.63 10.91 -23.52
N ASP A 205 6.22 11.83 -24.31
CA ASP A 205 6.01 13.28 -24.19
C ASP A 205 4.52 13.63 -24.12
N ARG A 206 3.71 13.03 -25.02
CA ARG A 206 2.25 13.02 -24.93
C ARG A 206 1.81 11.75 -24.21
N LEU A 207 1.46 11.87 -22.92
CA LEU A 207 0.84 10.78 -22.17
C LEU A 207 -0.54 10.45 -22.76
N THR A 208 -0.79 9.17 -22.98
CA THR A 208 -2.10 8.61 -23.36
C THR A 208 -2.40 7.42 -22.45
N THR A 209 -3.65 6.98 -22.43
CA THR A 209 -4.10 5.78 -21.71
C THR A 209 -3.53 4.46 -22.25
N GLU A 210 -2.89 4.51 -23.42
CA GLU A 210 -2.12 3.43 -24.06
C GLU A 210 -0.66 3.34 -23.57
N ALA A 211 -0.17 4.30 -22.77
CA ALA A 211 1.19 4.26 -22.26
C ALA A 211 1.42 3.01 -21.39
N LEU A 212 2.57 2.35 -21.59
CA LEU A 212 2.87 1.08 -20.93
C LEU A 212 3.46 1.29 -19.54
N ILE A 213 2.88 0.58 -18.58
CA ILE A 213 3.24 0.55 -17.16
C ILE A 213 3.77 -0.84 -16.83
N ASP A 214 4.98 -0.93 -16.28
CA ASP A 214 5.60 -2.18 -15.84
C ASP A 214 5.49 -2.41 -14.33
N ARG A 215 5.20 -1.35 -13.57
CA ARG A 215 5.09 -1.42 -12.12
C ARG A 215 4.15 -0.37 -11.56
N MET A 216 3.46 -0.67 -10.47
CA MET A 216 2.60 0.26 -9.75
C MET A 216 2.84 0.15 -8.24
N GLU A 217 3.03 1.27 -7.55
CA GLU A 217 3.04 1.29 -6.08
C GLU A 217 1.70 1.84 -5.56
N ILE A 218 1.04 1.11 -4.64
CA ILE A 218 -0.05 1.62 -3.80
C ILE A 218 0.60 2.05 -2.48
N SER A 219 0.46 3.33 -2.12
CA SER A 219 1.05 3.87 -0.90
C SER A 219 0.31 5.14 -0.44
N THR A 220 0.79 5.74 0.63
CA THR A 220 0.41 7.09 1.06
C THR A 220 1.37 8.14 0.51
N GLN A 221 0.85 9.27 0.03
CA GLN A 221 1.65 10.42 -0.39
C GLN A 221 1.03 11.74 0.11
N SER A 222 1.85 12.76 0.30
CA SER A 222 1.36 14.10 0.67
C SER A 222 1.31 15.04 -0.55
N LEU A 223 0.13 15.60 -0.81
CA LEU A 223 -0.06 16.61 -1.86
C LEU A 223 0.84 17.83 -1.67
N GLN A 224 1.09 18.24 -0.41
CA GLN A 224 1.97 19.36 -0.09
C GLN A 224 3.43 19.06 -0.49
N VAL A 225 3.89 17.82 -0.32
CA VAL A 225 5.25 17.42 -0.73
C VAL A 225 5.38 17.48 -2.24
N VAL A 226 4.42 16.92 -2.99
CA VAL A 226 4.45 16.92 -4.45
C VAL A 226 4.37 18.35 -5.01
N THR A 227 3.41 19.13 -4.55
CA THR A 227 3.14 20.48 -5.10
C THR A 227 4.14 21.56 -4.68
N VAL A 228 4.75 21.45 -3.49
CA VAL A 228 5.69 22.46 -2.99
C VAL A 228 7.14 22.00 -3.10
N ARG A 229 7.46 20.81 -2.54
CA ARG A 229 8.85 20.33 -2.44
C ARG A 229 9.34 19.67 -3.73
N GLN A 230 8.46 19.06 -4.52
CA GLN A 230 8.79 18.31 -5.73
C GLN A 230 8.27 18.95 -7.04
N ARG A 231 7.86 20.22 -6.99
CA ARG A 231 7.32 21.00 -8.13
C ARG A 231 8.20 21.03 -9.40
N HIS A 232 9.50 20.75 -9.25
CA HIS A 232 10.49 20.74 -10.33
C HIS A 232 10.70 19.36 -10.95
N THR A 233 10.16 18.31 -10.34
CA THR A 233 10.22 16.92 -10.84
C THR A 233 8.85 16.36 -11.21
N HIS A 234 7.77 17.07 -10.85
CA HIS A 234 6.39 16.69 -11.09
C HIS A 234 5.60 17.82 -11.76
N GLU A 235 5.12 17.55 -12.96
CA GLU A 235 4.16 18.41 -13.66
C GLU A 235 2.72 17.97 -13.31
N ARG A 236 1.81 18.92 -13.04
CA ARG A 236 0.39 18.61 -12.85
C ARG A 236 -0.26 18.34 -14.21
N ILE A 237 -0.98 17.23 -14.31
CA ILE A 237 -1.72 16.82 -15.53
C ILE A 237 -3.21 16.65 -15.21
N PRO A 238 -4.10 16.59 -16.23
CA PRO A 238 -5.44 16.09 -16.00
C PRO A 238 -5.39 14.61 -15.62
N ASN A 239 -6.36 14.17 -14.85
CA ASN A 239 -6.49 12.79 -14.41
C ASN A 239 -6.68 11.82 -15.61
N PRO A 240 -5.76 10.86 -15.86
CA PRO A 240 -5.84 9.89 -16.95
C PRO A 240 -7.10 9.02 -16.96
N TYR A 241 -7.78 8.86 -15.82
CA TYR A 241 -9.01 8.08 -15.70
C TYR A 241 -10.28 8.94 -15.80
N SER A 242 -10.14 10.25 -16.02
CA SER A 242 -11.28 11.14 -16.23
C SER A 242 -11.72 11.20 -17.70
N HIS A 243 -13.02 11.34 -17.94
CA HIS A 243 -13.61 11.46 -19.29
C HIS A 243 -13.19 12.71 -20.09
N GLN A 244 -12.32 13.55 -19.53
CA GLN A 244 -11.77 14.76 -20.17
C GLN A 244 -10.34 14.56 -20.69
N PHE A 245 -9.63 13.50 -20.26
CA PHE A 245 -8.21 13.29 -20.58
C PHE A 245 -7.94 13.16 -22.08
N ASP A 246 -8.58 12.19 -22.74
CA ASP A 246 -8.42 11.95 -24.19
C ASP A 246 -8.98 13.10 -25.05
N LYS A 247 -9.77 14.01 -24.46
CA LYS A 247 -10.37 15.17 -25.15
C LYS A 247 -9.45 16.38 -25.18
N GLN A 248 -8.27 16.34 -24.56
CA GLN A 248 -7.31 17.43 -24.68
C GLN A 248 -6.81 17.58 -26.12
N SER A 249 -6.95 18.80 -26.65
CA SER A 249 -6.37 19.20 -27.91
C SER A 249 -4.83 19.12 -27.85
N VAL A 250 -4.21 18.87 -29.00
CA VAL A 250 -2.76 18.82 -29.12
C VAL A 250 -2.20 20.23 -28.89
N SER A 251 -1.67 20.49 -27.69
CA SER A 251 -0.80 21.63 -27.44
C SER A 251 0.36 21.59 -28.46
N PRO A 252 0.58 22.64 -29.26
CA PRO A 252 1.63 22.61 -30.27
C PRO A 252 2.99 22.45 -29.60
N THR A 253 3.79 21.48 -30.08
CA THR A 253 5.13 21.22 -29.56
C THR A 253 5.94 22.52 -29.57
N PRO A 254 6.45 23.02 -28.43
CA PRO A 254 7.23 24.24 -28.41
C PRO A 254 8.46 24.07 -29.31
N PRO A 255 8.81 25.07 -30.14
CA PRO A 255 9.92 24.94 -31.08
C PRO A 255 11.20 24.62 -30.30
N ARG A 256 11.87 23.53 -30.70
CA ARG A 256 13.15 23.14 -30.11
C ARG A 256 14.14 24.30 -30.26
N LYS A 257 14.47 24.95 -29.15
CA LYS A 257 15.54 25.96 -29.12
C LYS A 257 16.82 25.28 -29.59
N SER A 258 17.51 25.88 -30.56
CA SER A 258 18.81 25.39 -30.99
C SER A 258 19.78 25.46 -29.81
N ILE A 259 20.47 24.35 -29.54
CA ILE A 259 21.53 24.31 -28.54
C ILE A 259 22.70 25.14 -29.13
N PRO A 260 23.19 26.19 -28.44
CA PRO A 260 24.34 26.94 -28.93
C PRO A 260 25.56 26.02 -29.02
N VAL A 261 26.15 25.90 -30.22
CA VAL A 261 27.40 25.17 -30.40
C VAL A 261 28.54 26.01 -29.78
N PRO A 262 29.38 25.43 -28.89
CA PRO A 262 30.50 26.17 -28.31
C PRO A 262 31.48 26.65 -29.39
N LYS A 263 31.85 27.93 -29.36
CA LYS A 263 32.75 28.55 -30.35
C LYS A 263 34.25 28.21 -30.20
N TYR A 264 34.61 27.19 -29.43
CA TYR A 264 36.01 26.85 -29.12
C TYR A 264 36.66 25.94 -30.17
N ALA A 265 36.32 26.16 -31.45
CA ALA A 265 36.80 25.38 -32.59
C ALA A 265 37.15 26.28 -33.78
N GLU A 266 37.92 27.34 -33.50
CA GLU A 266 38.75 28.11 -34.44
C GLU A 266 40.13 28.29 -33.80
#